data_AF-C0EVL4-F1
#
_entry.id   AF-C0EVL4-F1
#
_cell.length_a   1.000
_cell.length_b   1.000
_cell.length_c   1.000
_cell.angle_alpha   90.00
_cell.angle_beta   90.00
_cell.angle_gamma   90.00
#
_symmetry.space_group_name_H-M   'P 1'
#
loop_
_entity.id
_entity.type
_entity.pdbx_description
1 polymer ?
#
loop_
_entity_poly.entity_id
_entity_poly.type
_entity_poly.pdbx_seq_one_letter_code
_entity_poly.pdbx_strand_id
1 'polypeptide(L)'
;MKFLIKQRVFSWSDTFDIYDEYENKKYFVQAEFLSLGHRLHVYDMNGHEVGLIKEKVLTFLPEFEVMIGGHSCGIIKKKFTFFHPQYELDYNGWHVEGDFLSWNYDVYEACSAVIHITKEPLHWGDTYVIDFLDPKDELMGLMLVLAIDAANCTNN
;
A
#
# COMPACT_ATOMS: atom_id res chain seq x y z
N MET A 1 4.12 13.02 9.13
CA MET A 1 2.86 12.39 9.63
C MET A 1 3.03 10.91 9.43
N LYS A 2 2.60 10.04 10.35
CA LYS A 2 2.88 8.60 10.24
C LYS A 2 1.63 7.73 10.31
N PHE A 3 1.65 6.64 9.56
CA PHE A 3 0.76 5.50 9.75
C PHE A 3 1.52 4.32 10.32
N LEU A 4 0.83 3.61 11.21
CA LEU A 4 1.31 2.43 11.90
C LEU A 4 0.44 1.23 11.52
N ILE A 5 1.08 0.17 11.06
CA ILE A 5 0.44 -1.07 10.64
C ILE A 5 1.11 -2.23 11.37
N LYS A 6 0.34 -3.03 12.11
CA LYS A 6 0.89 -4.18 12.84
C LYS A 6 1.27 -5.29 11.85
N GLN A 7 2.52 -5.76 11.87
CA GLN A 7 3.00 -6.78 10.93
C GLN A 7 2.20 -8.09 11.03
N ARG A 8 1.77 -8.50 12.24
CA ARG A 8 1.06 -9.78 12.45
C ARG A 8 -0.33 -9.87 11.81
N VAL A 9 -0.89 -8.76 11.34
CA VAL A 9 -2.22 -8.70 10.70
C VAL A 9 -2.13 -8.29 9.24
N PHE A 10 -0.92 -8.17 8.70
CA PHE A 10 -0.71 -7.65 7.37
C PHE A 10 -0.55 -8.78 6.36
N SER A 11 -1.59 -8.96 5.58
CA SER A 11 -1.65 -9.84 4.43
C SER A 11 -2.64 -9.24 3.46
N TRP A 12 -2.36 -9.35 2.15
CA TRP A 12 -3.34 -9.10 1.08
C TRP A 12 -4.71 -9.75 1.32
N SER A 13 -4.70 -10.82 2.10
CA SER A 13 -5.84 -11.65 2.44
C SER A 13 -6.54 -11.28 3.76
N ASP A 14 -5.95 -10.39 4.55
CA ASP A 14 -6.42 -10.08 5.90
C ASP A 14 -7.10 -8.72 5.99
N THR A 15 -7.93 -8.58 7.03
CA THR A 15 -8.63 -7.34 7.38
C THR A 15 -8.01 -6.77 8.64
N PHE A 16 -7.63 -5.49 8.64
CA PHE A 16 -6.89 -4.87 9.73
C PHE A 16 -7.15 -3.36 9.85
N ASP A 17 -6.81 -2.82 11.01
CA ASP A 17 -6.85 -1.38 11.28
C ASP A 17 -5.50 -0.72 10.96
N ILE A 18 -5.56 0.52 10.46
CA ILE A 18 -4.40 1.41 10.30
C ILE A 18 -4.52 2.50 11.35
N TYR A 19 -3.41 2.77 12.04
CA TYR A 19 -3.34 3.73 13.12
C TYR A 19 -2.53 4.95 12.69
N ASP A 20 -2.83 6.11 13.25
CA ASP A 20 -1.98 7.29 13.15
C ASP A 20 -0.80 7.24 14.13
N GLU A 21 0.04 8.27 14.10
CA GLU A 21 1.19 8.43 15.00
C GLU A 21 0.85 8.56 16.48
N TYR A 22 -0.43 8.77 16.81
CA TYR A 22 -0.96 8.84 18.17
C TYR A 22 -1.70 7.56 18.58
N GLU A 23 -1.55 6.47 17.80
CA GLU A 23 -2.21 5.18 18.01
C GLU A 23 -3.75 5.23 17.92
N ASN A 24 -4.31 6.26 17.28
CA ASN A 24 -5.74 6.30 16.98
C ASN A 24 -6.01 5.59 15.66
N LYS A 25 -7.10 4.80 15.61
CA LYS A 25 -7.55 4.21 14.35
C LYS A 25 -7.91 5.34 13.38
N LYS A 26 -7.37 5.26 12.17
CA LYS A 26 -7.60 6.25 11.11
C LYS A 26 -8.25 5.66 9.88
N TYR A 27 -7.85 4.45 9.51
CA TYR A 27 -8.45 3.69 8.41
C TYR A 27 -8.69 2.25 8.80
N PHE A 28 -9.66 1.62 8.13
CA PHE A 28 -9.94 0.20 8.25
C PHE A 28 -9.81 -0.44 6.87
N VAL A 29 -9.00 -1.48 6.77
CA VAL A 29 -8.74 -2.21 5.53
C VAL A 29 -9.48 -3.54 5.57
N GLN A 30 -10.28 -3.81 4.56
CA GLN A 30 -11.05 -5.04 4.39
C GLN A 30 -10.67 -5.75 3.10
N ALA A 31 -10.22 -7.00 3.22
CA ALA A 31 -10.00 -7.87 2.08
C ALA A 31 -11.32 -8.52 1.61
N GLU A 32 -11.57 -8.46 0.31
CA GLU A 32 -12.66 -9.16 -0.37
C GLU A 32 -12.08 -10.15 -1.40
N PHE A 33 -12.45 -11.41 -1.27
CA PHE A 33 -12.04 -12.48 -2.18
C PHE A 33 -13.16 -12.81 -3.16
N LEU A 34 -12.87 -12.65 -4.44
CA LEU A 34 -13.79 -13.02 -5.51
C LEU A 34 -13.14 -14.07 -6.41
N SER A 35 -13.98 -14.82 -7.13
CA SER A 35 -13.55 -15.81 -8.11
C SER A 35 -12.72 -15.25 -9.27
N LEU A 36 -12.76 -13.93 -9.49
CA LEU A 36 -12.13 -13.22 -10.60
C LEU A 36 -11.08 -12.20 -10.12
N GLY A 37 -10.51 -12.39 -8.93
CA GLY A 37 -9.44 -11.53 -8.40
C GLY A 37 -9.75 -10.98 -7.02
N HIS A 38 -8.70 -10.52 -6.34
CA HIS A 38 -8.80 -10.01 -4.97
C HIS A 38 -8.97 -8.48 -4.95
N ARG A 39 -9.60 -7.98 -3.89
CA ARG A 39 -9.83 -6.56 -3.66
C ARG A 39 -9.48 -6.19 -2.22
N LEU A 40 -8.91 -5.00 -2.04
CA LEU A 40 -8.76 -4.36 -0.73
C LEU A 40 -9.59 -3.08 -0.72
N HIS A 41 -10.55 -3.04 0.19
CA HIS A 41 -11.37 -1.87 0.46
C HIS A 41 -10.77 -1.12 1.66
N VAL A 42 -10.64 0.20 1.55
CA VAL A 42 -10.14 1.07 2.60
C VAL A 42 -11.26 2.02 3.02
N TYR A 43 -11.61 1.98 4.29
CA TYR A 43 -12.69 2.75 4.89
C TYR A 43 -12.16 3.79 5.87
N ASP A 44 -12.84 4.94 5.94
CA ASP A 44 -12.66 5.91 7.02
C ASP A 44 -13.33 5.41 8.32
N MET A 45 -13.17 6.18 9.40
CA MET A 45 -13.79 5.87 10.69
C MET A 45 -15.32 6.03 10.73
N ASN A 46 -15.92 6.62 9.69
CA ASN A 46 -17.37 6.72 9.54
C ASN A 46 -17.95 5.52 8.76
N GLY A 47 -17.10 4.62 8.26
CA GLY A 47 -17.49 3.48 7.43
C GLY A 47 -17.71 3.82 5.95
N HIS A 48 -17.23 4.99 5.49
CA HIS A 48 -17.24 5.33 4.07
C HIS A 48 -16.00 4.76 3.39
N GLU A 49 -16.19 4.10 2.25
CA GLU A 49 -15.07 3.67 1.41
C GLU A 49 -14.36 4.89 0.83
N VAL A 50 -13.09 5.05 1.18
CA VAL A 50 -12.23 6.13 0.68
C VAL A 50 -11.30 5.66 -0.42
N GLY A 51 -11.00 4.36 -0.46
CA GLY A 51 -10.14 3.77 -1.47
C GLY A 51 -10.46 2.30 -1.75
N LEU A 52 -10.18 1.88 -2.98
CA LEU A 52 -10.29 0.49 -3.42
C LEU A 52 -9.08 0.11 -4.28
N ILE A 53 -8.41 -0.97 -3.92
CA ILE A 53 -7.35 -1.60 -4.71
C ILE A 53 -7.93 -2.86 -5.32
N LYS A 54 -7.89 -2.95 -6.64
CA LYS A 54 -8.46 -4.06 -7.39
C LYS A 54 -7.37 -4.76 -8.21
N GLU A 55 -7.20 -6.05 -7.98
CA GLU A 55 -6.33 -6.87 -8.83
C GLU A 55 -6.92 -6.99 -10.24
N LYS A 56 -6.10 -6.75 -11.26
CA LYS A 56 -6.44 -7.07 -12.64
C LYS A 56 -6.06 -8.51 -12.93
N VAL A 57 -7.08 -9.31 -13.23
CA VAL A 57 -6.89 -10.70 -13.70
C VAL A 57 -6.50 -10.74 -15.18
N LEU A 58 -5.92 -11.88 -15.58
CA LEU A 58 -5.44 -12.16 -16.94
C LEU A 58 -4.22 -11.32 -17.38
N THR A 59 -3.46 -10.79 -16.43
CA THR A 59 -2.15 -10.18 -16.68
C THR A 59 -1.03 -11.20 -16.47
N PHE A 60 0.11 -11.02 -17.15
CA PHE A 60 1.27 -11.90 -17.00
C PHE A 60 2.03 -11.66 -15.68
N LEU A 61 1.93 -10.44 -15.14
CA LEU A 61 2.53 -10.02 -13.88
C LEU A 61 1.46 -9.34 -13.01
N PRO A 62 1.64 -9.30 -11.69
CA PRO A 62 0.72 -8.59 -10.80
C PRO A 62 0.52 -7.14 -11.24
N GLU A 63 -0.75 -6.78 -11.45
CA GLU A 63 -1.19 -5.44 -11.86
C GLU A 63 -2.44 -5.08 -11.05
N PHE A 64 -2.43 -3.90 -10.43
CA PHE A 64 -3.47 -3.45 -9.53
C PHE A 64 -3.98 -2.08 -9.96
N GLU A 65 -5.29 -1.90 -9.98
CA GLU A 65 -5.96 -0.63 -10.21
C GLU A 65 -6.29 0.03 -8.87
N VAL A 66 -5.86 1.27 -8.69
CA VAL A 66 -6.11 2.08 -7.50
C VAL A 66 -7.24 3.05 -7.79
N MET A 67 -8.30 2.99 -6.98
CA MET A 67 -9.43 3.89 -7.04
C MET A 67 -9.56 4.66 -5.72
N ILE A 68 -9.83 5.97 -5.80
CA ILE A 68 -10.11 6.83 -4.65
C ILE A 68 -11.42 7.57 -4.91
N GLY A 69 -12.33 7.56 -3.94
CA GLY A 69 -13.66 8.18 -4.08
C GLY A 69 -14.46 7.66 -5.28
N GLY A 70 -14.26 6.39 -5.67
CA GLY A 70 -14.92 5.77 -6.82
C GLY A 70 -14.33 6.11 -8.20
N HIS A 71 -13.21 6.85 -8.25
CA HIS A 71 -12.53 7.19 -9.50
C HIS A 71 -11.20 6.45 -9.63
N SER A 72 -10.89 5.92 -10.82
CA SER A 72 -9.57 5.36 -11.12
C SER A 72 -8.51 6.45 -11.08
N CYS A 73 -7.56 6.32 -10.16
CA CYS A 73 -6.42 7.21 -10.01
C CYS A 73 -5.20 6.73 -10.77
N GLY A 74 -5.03 5.41 -10.87
CA GLY A 74 -3.89 4.81 -11.55
C GLY A 74 -3.77 3.30 -11.37
N ILE A 75 -2.69 2.76 -11.89
CA ILE A 75 -2.28 1.38 -11.98
C ILE A 75 -0.89 1.23 -11.37
N ILE A 76 -0.74 0.18 -10.58
CA ILE A 76 0.53 -0.27 -10.00
C ILE A 76 0.85 -1.61 -10.64
N LYS A 77 1.98 -1.68 -11.33
CA LYS A 77 2.37 -2.88 -12.08
C LYS A 77 3.73 -3.37 -11.66
N LYS A 78 3.84 -4.64 -11.31
CA LYS A 78 5.13 -5.29 -11.07
C LYS A 78 5.87 -5.47 -12.39
N LYS A 79 7.12 -5.02 -12.47
CA LYS A 79 8.00 -5.22 -13.63
C LYS A 79 8.71 -6.56 -13.53
N PHE A 80 8.98 -7.15 -14.69
CA PHE A 80 9.83 -8.34 -14.76
C PHE A 80 11.29 -7.94 -14.53
N THR A 81 11.86 -8.38 -13.42
CA THR A 81 13.24 -8.09 -13.04
C THR A 81 13.91 -9.34 -12.48
N PHE A 82 15.23 -9.44 -12.63
CA PHE A 82 15.99 -10.66 -12.29
C PHE A 82 16.55 -10.69 -10.86
N PHE A 83 16.70 -9.53 -10.22
CA PHE A 83 17.41 -9.42 -8.92
C PHE A 83 16.64 -8.60 -7.87
N HIS A 84 15.99 -7.51 -8.27
CA HIS A 84 15.27 -6.61 -7.35
C HIS A 84 13.88 -6.32 -7.89
N PRO A 85 12.80 -6.47 -7.11
CA PRO A 85 11.46 -6.09 -7.56
C PRO A 85 11.46 -4.64 -8.02
N GLN A 86 10.73 -4.35 -9.09
CA GLN A 86 10.50 -2.97 -9.53
C GLN A 86 9.02 -2.81 -9.83
N TYR A 87 8.52 -1.60 -9.63
CA TYR A 87 7.13 -1.25 -9.87
C TYR A 87 7.04 -0.11 -10.88
N GLU A 88 6.07 -0.19 -11.78
CA GLU A 88 5.62 0.91 -12.62
C GLU A 88 4.38 1.51 -12.00
N LEU A 89 4.41 2.82 -11.76
CA LEU A 89 3.29 3.60 -11.27
C LEU A 89 2.90 4.56 -12.40
N ASP A 90 1.63 4.58 -12.79
CA ASP A 90 1.13 5.50 -13.83
C ASP A 90 0.48 6.77 -13.27
N TYR A 91 0.61 7.00 -11.95
CA TYR A 91 -0.01 8.11 -11.23
C TYR A 91 1.00 8.87 -10.36
N ASN A 92 0.70 10.14 -10.09
CA ASN A 92 1.49 11.10 -9.30
C ASN A 92 2.97 11.27 -9.71
N GLY A 93 3.43 10.68 -10.82
CA GLY A 93 4.85 10.73 -11.22
C GLY A 93 5.78 10.09 -10.19
N TRP A 94 5.25 9.19 -9.37
CA TRP A 94 6.00 8.55 -8.30
C TRP A 94 6.83 7.39 -8.83
N HIS A 95 7.95 7.15 -8.17
CA HIS A 95 8.72 5.92 -8.31
C HIS A 95 9.11 5.42 -6.93
N VAL A 96 9.37 4.12 -6.83
CA VAL A 96 9.69 3.46 -5.57
C VAL A 96 11.03 2.77 -5.66
N GLU A 97 11.84 2.94 -4.63
CA GLU A 97 13.19 2.38 -4.54
C GLU A 97 13.46 1.85 -3.13
N GLY A 98 14.12 0.69 -3.03
CA GLY A 98 14.52 0.09 -1.77
C GLY A 98 14.19 -1.41 -1.70
N ASP A 99 14.12 -1.92 -0.47
CA ASP A 99 13.78 -3.32 -0.18
C ASP A 99 12.31 -3.44 0.20
N PHE A 100 11.49 -3.81 -0.80
CA PHE A 100 10.06 -4.02 -0.64
C PHE A 100 9.70 -5.23 0.24
N LEU A 101 10.57 -6.23 0.32
CA LEU A 101 10.31 -7.44 1.11
C LEU A 101 10.56 -7.17 2.60
N SER A 102 11.61 -6.41 2.90
CA SER A 102 11.94 -6.00 4.27
C SER A 102 11.19 -4.75 4.73
N TRP A 103 10.31 -4.19 3.90
CA TRP A 103 9.59 -2.94 4.19
C TRP A 103 10.53 -1.79 4.56
N ASN A 104 11.57 -1.63 3.73
CA ASN A 104 12.55 -0.58 3.87
C ASN A 104 12.78 0.07 2.51
N TYR A 105 11.87 0.96 2.13
CA TYR A 105 11.85 1.59 0.81
C TYR A 105 11.23 2.98 0.87
N ASP A 106 11.53 3.77 -0.15
CA ASP A 106 11.10 5.16 -0.27
C ASP A 106 10.27 5.35 -1.54
N VAL A 107 9.29 6.27 -1.46
CA VAL A 107 8.53 6.77 -2.60
C VAL A 107 9.06 8.16 -2.92
N TYR A 108 9.40 8.37 -4.18
CA TYR A 108 9.98 9.60 -4.69
C TYR A 108 9.05 10.28 -5.69
N GLU A 109 8.85 11.57 -5.52
CA GLU A 109 8.31 12.47 -6.54
C GLU A 109 9.48 13.19 -7.20
N ALA A 110 9.74 12.91 -8.48
CA ALA A 110 10.89 13.39 -9.24
C ALA A 110 12.26 13.11 -8.60
N CYS A 111 12.77 13.97 -7.72
CA CYS A 111 14.06 13.80 -7.04
C CYS A 111 13.95 14.00 -5.51
N SER A 112 12.73 14.00 -4.96
CA SER A 112 12.47 14.21 -3.53
C SER A 112 11.69 13.03 -2.98
N ALA A 113 12.19 12.45 -1.89
CA ALA A 113 11.47 11.42 -1.16
C ALA A 113 10.26 12.07 -0.47
N VAL A 114 9.07 11.54 -0.75
CA VAL A 114 7.79 12.03 -0.22
C VAL A 114 7.19 11.08 0.81
N ILE A 115 7.53 9.79 0.75
CA ILE A 115 7.06 8.77 1.68
C ILE A 115 8.23 7.84 2.03
N HIS A 116 8.39 7.54 3.31
CA HIS A 116 9.40 6.64 3.84
C HIS A 116 8.71 5.45 4.51
N ILE A 117 9.01 4.23 4.05
CA ILE A 117 8.44 2.99 4.60
C ILE A 117 9.54 2.25 5.34
N THR A 118 9.34 2.03 6.63
CA THR A 118 10.31 1.34 7.49
C THR A 118 9.62 0.35 8.43
N LYS A 119 10.35 -0.71 8.79
CA LYS A 119 9.96 -1.60 9.88
C LYS A 119 10.58 -1.13 11.19
N GLU A 120 9.76 -0.75 12.17
CA GLU A 120 10.21 -0.39 13.51
C GLU A 120 9.96 -1.55 14.50
N PRO A 121 10.99 -2.01 15.25
CA PRO A 121 10.83 -3.05 16.28
C PRO A 121 10.53 -2.47 17.67
N LEU A 122 10.70 -1.15 17.87
CA LEU A 122 10.27 -0.42 19.06
C LEU A 122 8.90 0.18 18.77
N HIS A 123 7.96 0.09 19.72
CA HIS A 123 6.52 0.38 19.63
C HIS A 123 5.67 -0.82 19.21
N TRP A 124 4.94 -1.39 20.19
CA TRP A 124 3.91 -2.43 20.00
C TRP A 124 4.34 -3.74 19.28
N GLY A 125 5.64 -4.02 19.17
CA GLY A 125 6.17 -5.22 18.52
C GLY A 125 6.62 -4.94 17.08
N ASP A 126 6.51 -5.92 16.19
CA ASP A 126 6.79 -5.74 14.77
C ASP A 126 5.72 -4.83 14.12
N THR A 127 6.05 -3.55 13.92
CA THR A 127 5.17 -2.54 13.32
C THR A 127 5.82 -1.96 12.06
N TYR A 128 5.04 -1.88 10.98
CA TYR A 128 5.43 -1.14 9.79
C TYR A 128 4.97 0.31 9.93
N VAL A 129 5.86 1.22 9.58
CA VAL A 129 5.65 2.66 9.64
C VAL A 129 5.69 3.20 8.23
N ILE A 130 4.69 4.00 7.89
CA ILE A 130 4.65 4.78 6.66
C ILE A 130 4.71 6.24 7.08
N ASP A 131 5.85 6.90 6.87
CA ASP A 131 6.04 8.31 7.17
C ASP A 131 5.86 9.14 5.90
N PHE A 132 4.99 10.14 5.98
CA PHE A 132 4.60 11.00 4.88
C PHE A 132 5.12 12.41 5.14
N LEU A 133 5.77 12.99 4.12
CA LEU A 133 6.26 14.35 4.16
C LEU A 133 5.12 15.38 4.13
N ASP A 134 4.09 15.15 3.31
CA ASP A 134 2.94 16.03 3.17
C ASP A 134 1.63 15.29 3.54
N PRO A 135 0.79 15.85 4.43
CA PRO A 135 -0.55 15.37 4.74
C PRO A 135 -1.42 14.97 3.53
N LYS A 136 -1.28 15.68 2.40
CA LYS A 136 -2.10 15.43 1.21
C LYS A 136 -1.86 14.05 0.57
N ASP A 137 -0.67 13.49 0.78
CA ASP A 137 -0.24 12.24 0.12
C ASP A 137 -0.64 10.99 0.91
N GLU A 138 -1.26 11.17 2.09
CA GLU A 138 -1.54 10.06 3.02
C GLU A 138 -2.34 8.92 2.42
N LEU A 139 -3.44 9.24 1.73
CA LEU A 139 -4.36 8.23 1.23
C LEU A 139 -3.74 7.54 0.03
N MET A 140 -3.22 8.31 -0.92
CA MET A 140 -2.60 7.75 -2.12
C MET A 140 -1.36 6.92 -1.79
N GLY A 141 -0.53 7.41 -0.87
CA GLY A 141 0.65 6.69 -0.42
C GLY A 141 0.29 5.42 0.36
N LEU A 142 -0.75 5.46 1.19
CA LEU A 142 -1.28 4.25 1.81
C LEU A 142 -1.73 3.23 0.75
N MET A 143 -2.52 3.65 -0.24
CA MET A 143 -2.99 2.78 -1.32
C MET A 143 -1.82 2.14 -2.10
N LEU A 144 -0.76 2.91 -2.36
CA LEU A 144 0.48 2.42 -2.97
C LEU A 144 1.11 1.30 -2.15
N VAL A 145 1.30 1.55 -0.86
CA VAL A 145 1.98 0.61 0.06
C VAL A 145 1.19 -0.71 0.16
N LEU A 146 -0.13 -0.63 0.30
CA LEU A 146 -1.01 -1.80 0.34
C LEU A 146 -0.94 -2.62 -0.97
N ALA A 147 -0.88 -1.96 -2.13
CA ALA A 147 -0.80 -2.64 -3.42
C ALA A 147 0.58 -3.25 -3.70
N ILE A 148 1.67 -2.62 -3.27
CA ILE A 148 3.01 -3.20 -3.36
C ILE A 148 3.08 -4.49 -2.54
N ASP A 149 2.52 -4.48 -1.33
CA ASP A 149 2.45 -5.71 -0.52
C ASP A 149 1.62 -6.80 -1.17
N ALA A 150 0.45 -6.44 -1.71
CA ALA A 150 -0.38 -7.36 -2.49
C ALA A 150 0.41 -8.06 -3.61
N ALA A 151 1.24 -7.29 -4.32
CA ALA A 151 2.11 -7.78 -5.40
C ALA A 151 3.25 -8.68 -4.92
N ASN A 152 3.68 -8.52 -3.67
CA ASN A 152 4.69 -9.36 -3.03
C ASN A 152 4.09 -10.66 -2.48
N CYS A 153 2.88 -10.61 -1.89
CA CYS A 153 2.17 -11.79 -1.40
C CYS A 153 1.68 -12.74 -2.50
N THR A 154 1.24 -12.21 -3.65
CA THR A 154 0.74 -13.04 -4.78
C THR A 154 1.80 -13.97 -5.41
N ASN A 155 3.07 -13.82 -5.07
CA ASN A 155 4.18 -14.66 -5.58
C ASN A 155 4.70 -15.69 -4.55
N ASN A 156 4.06 -15.81 -3.39
CA ASN A 156 4.44 -16.73 -2.32
C ASN A 156 3.37 -17.80 -2.12
#